data_AF-A0A842I0W0-F1
#
_entry.id   AF-A0A842I0W0-F1
#
_cell.length_a   1.000
_cell.length_b   1.000
_cell.length_c   1.000
_cell.angle_alpha   90.00
_cell.angle_beta   90.00
_cell.angle_gamma   90.00
#
_symmetry.space_group_name_H-M   'P 1'
#
loop_
_entity.id
_entity.type
_entity.pdbx_description
1 polymer ?
#
loop_
_entity_poly.entity_id
_entity_poly.type
_entity_poly.pdbx_seq_one_letter_code
_entity_poly.pdbx_strand_id
1 'polypeptide(L)'
;MTDDTEMLTRLVAQLADRGGDLVTIRAVIEEASEIGAARAMHKLGLSDPRAAKDIGELRELLSAWRIARRGAIRSALGWLAKAVIALMLFGFAIRFGLMDGVGR
;
A
#
# COMPACT_ATOMS: atom_id res chain seq x y z
N MET A 1 9.42 -21.85 -0.30
CA MET A 1 10.04 -21.08 -1.40
C MET A 1 11.33 -21.74 -1.90
N THR A 2 12.21 -22.23 -1.02
CA THR A 2 13.39 -23.02 -1.43
C THR A 2 13.04 -24.39 -2.02
N ASP A 3 12.03 -25.09 -1.48
CA ASP A 3 11.57 -26.40 -1.98
C ASP A 3 11.13 -26.38 -3.44
N ASP A 4 10.34 -25.38 -3.84
CA ASP A 4 9.82 -25.27 -5.21
C ASP A 4 10.95 -24.99 -6.21
N THR A 5 11.90 -24.12 -5.85
CA THR A 5 13.08 -23.83 -6.66
C THR A 5 14.00 -25.04 -6.79
N GLU A 6 14.17 -25.81 -5.72
CA GLU A 6 14.95 -27.05 -5.74
C GLU A 6 14.29 -28.11 -6.64
N MET A 7 12.97 -28.25 -6.56
CA MET A 7 12.19 -29.11 -7.45
C MET A 7 12.36 -28.70 -8.92
N LEU A 8 12.20 -27.41 -9.25
CA LEU A 8 12.35 -26.90 -10.62
C LEU A 8 13.77 -27.13 -11.17
N THR A 9 14.78 -26.91 -10.33
CA THR A 9 16.18 -27.16 -10.66
C THR A 9 16.40 -28.63 -11.03
N ARG A 10 15.84 -29.55 -10.25
CA ARG A 10 15.90 -30.99 -10.54
C ARG A 10 15.18 -31.37 -11.83
N LEU A 11 14.01 -30.79 -12.10
CA LEU A 11 13.24 -31.04 -13.32
C LEU A 11 13.97 -30.56 -14.58
N VAL A 12 14.58 -29.37 -14.53
CA VAL A 12 15.39 -28.83 -15.64
C VAL A 12 16.64 -29.68 -15.88
N ALA A 13 17.33 -30.09 -14.81
CA ALA A 13 18.49 -30.98 -14.93
C ALA A 13 18.11 -32.33 -15.56
N GLN A 14 16.98 -32.91 -15.15
CA GLN A 14 16.48 -34.16 -15.74
C GLN A 14 16.11 -34.01 -17.21
N LEU A 15 15.58 -32.86 -17.63
CA LEU A 15 15.25 -32.60 -19.03
C LEU A 15 16.52 -32.46 -19.89
N ALA A 16 17.54 -31.78 -19.36
CA ALA A 16 18.84 -31.65 -20.02
C ALA A 16 19.52 -33.02 -20.21
N ASP A 17 19.52 -33.87 -19.17
CA ASP A 17 20.08 -35.22 -19.23
C ASP A 17 19.36 -36.14 -20.23
N ARG A 18 18.09 -35.89 -20.52
CA ARG A 18 17.30 -36.63 -21.53
C ARG A 18 17.48 -36.10 -22.96
N GLY A 19 18.43 -35.18 -23.18
CA GLY A 19 18.72 -34.61 -24.50
C GLY A 19 17.82 -33.44 -24.88
N GLY A 20 17.17 -32.79 -23.91
CA GLY A 20 16.43 -31.56 -24.14
C GLY A 20 17.37 -30.41 -24.49
N ASP A 21 17.24 -29.84 -25.69
CA ASP A 21 18.01 -28.66 -26.08
C ASP A 21 17.61 -27.41 -25.27
N LEU A 22 18.59 -26.55 -25.01
CA LEU A 22 18.44 -25.34 -24.19
C LEU A 22 17.37 -24.40 -24.75
N VAL A 23 17.25 -24.33 -26.08
CA VAL A 23 16.23 -23.50 -26.75
C VAL A 23 14.83 -24.00 -26.41
N THR A 24 14.63 -25.32 -26.41
CA THR A 24 13.34 -25.95 -26.06
C THR A 24 13.01 -25.72 -24.59
N ILE A 25 13.99 -25.88 -23.69
CA ILE A 25 13.81 -25.61 -22.26
C ILE A 25 13.41 -24.16 -22.02
N ARG A 26 14.10 -23.20 -22.66
CA ARG A 26 13.79 -21.77 -22.55
C ARG A 26 12.37 -21.48 -23.03
N ALA A 27 11.97 -22.03 -24.19
CA ALA A 27 10.62 -21.83 -24.73
C ALA A 27 9.53 -22.35 -23.79
N VAL A 28 9.72 -23.54 -23.21
CA VAL A 28 8.76 -24.12 -22.25
C VAL A 28 8.66 -23.28 -20.98
N ILE A 29 9.79 -22.78 -20.46
CA ILE A 29 9.81 -21.92 -19.27
C ILE A 29 9.10 -20.59 -19.56
N GLU A 30 9.36 -19.98 -20.72
CA GLU A 30 8.74 -18.72 -21.14
C GLU A 30 7.22 -18.88 -21.25
N GLU A 31 6.74 -19.94 -21.92
CA GLU A 31 5.32 -20.25 -22.03
C GLU A 31 4.67 -20.55 -20.67
N ALA A 32 5.31 -21.36 -19.83
CA ALA A 32 4.81 -21.68 -18.50
C ALA A 32 4.73 -20.44 -17.59
N SER A 33 5.70 -19.52 -17.73
CA SER A 33 5.73 -18.26 -16.99
C SER A 33 4.62 -17.33 -17.46
N GLU A 34 4.40 -17.21 -18.77
CA GLU A 34 3.32 -16.41 -19.36
C GLU A 34 1.95 -16.95 -18.91
N ILE A 35 1.72 -18.26 -18.98
CA ILE A 35 0.48 -18.91 -18.49
C ILE A 35 0.30 -18.68 -16.98
N GLY A 36 1.38 -18.78 -16.21
CA GLY A 36 1.37 -18.54 -14.77
C GLY A 36 1.00 -17.10 -14.43
N ALA A 37 1.61 -16.13 -15.10
CA ALA A 37 1.34 -14.71 -14.95
C ALA A 37 -0.11 -14.38 -15.35
N ALA A 38 -0.57 -14.86 -16.51
CA ALA A 38 -1.94 -14.67 -16.98
C ALA A 38 -2.97 -15.26 -15.99
N ARG A 39 -2.72 -16.45 -15.44
CA ARG A 39 -3.58 -17.06 -14.43
C ARG A 39 -3.61 -16.26 -13.12
N ALA A 40 -2.47 -15.73 -12.69
CA ALA A 40 -2.40 -14.86 -11.51
C ALA A 40 -3.18 -13.56 -11.74
N MET A 41 -2.99 -12.90 -12.89
CA MET A 41 -3.73 -11.71 -13.27
C MET A 41 -5.24 -11.98 -13.34
N HIS A 42 -5.66 -13.09 -13.94
CA HIS A 42 -7.05 -13.50 -13.99
C HIS A 42 -7.65 -13.72 -12.59
N LYS A 43 -6.92 -14.40 -11.69
CA LYS A 43 -7.37 -14.58 -10.29
C LYS A 43 -7.51 -13.26 -9.53
N LEU A 44 -6.71 -12.26 -9.88
CA LEU A 44 -6.80 -10.91 -9.33
C LEU A 44 -7.86 -10.04 -10.04
N GLY A 45 -8.52 -10.55 -11.08
CA GLY A 45 -9.46 -9.78 -11.90
C GLY A 45 -8.79 -8.75 -12.82
N LEU A 46 -7.47 -8.86 -13.03
CA LEU A 46 -6.64 -7.91 -13.78
C LEU A 46 -6.33 -8.37 -15.22
N SER A 47 -7.15 -9.25 -15.79
CA SER A 47 -6.94 -9.78 -17.14
C SER A 47 -7.57 -8.93 -18.27
N ASP A 48 -8.39 -7.93 -17.95
CA ASP A 48 -8.98 -7.02 -18.95
C ASP A 48 -7.96 -5.95 -19.39
N PRO A 49 -7.99 -5.49 -20.66
CA PRO A 49 -7.11 -4.42 -21.14
C PRO A 49 -7.17 -3.11 -20.33
N ARG A 50 -8.27 -2.84 -19.61
CA ARG A 50 -8.40 -1.63 -18.76
C ARG A 50 -7.77 -1.78 -17.38
N ALA A 51 -7.44 -3.00 -16.94
CA ALA A 51 -6.95 -3.27 -15.59
C ALA A 51 -5.71 -2.45 -15.22
N ALA A 52 -4.77 -2.27 -16.16
CA ALA A 52 -3.58 -1.46 -15.93
C ALA A 52 -3.91 0.02 -15.68
N LYS A 53 -4.90 0.56 -16.41
CA LYS A 53 -5.37 1.94 -16.26
C LYS A 53 -6.08 2.13 -14.92
N ASP A 54 -7.00 1.24 -14.59
CA ASP A 54 -7.79 1.31 -13.36
C ASP A 54 -6.90 1.24 -12.11
N ILE A 55 -5.88 0.37 -12.11
CA ILE A 55 -4.87 0.32 -11.03
C ILE A 55 -4.08 1.62 -10.94
N GLY A 56 -3.73 2.24 -12.07
CA GLY A 56 -3.10 3.56 -12.12
C GLY A 56 -3.96 4.63 -11.46
N GLU A 57 -5.23 4.72 -11.87
CA GLU A 57 -6.20 5.68 -11.35
C GLU A 57 -6.44 5.48 -9.83
N LEU A 58 -6.61 4.23 -9.38
CA LEU A 58 -6.75 3.93 -7.96
C LEU A 58 -5.55 4.36 -7.13
N ARG A 59 -4.33 4.16 -7.64
CA ARG A 59 -3.09 4.58 -6.96
C ARG A 59 -3.01 6.09 -6.85
N GLU A 60 -3.45 6.81 -7.88
CA GLU A 60 -3.49 8.27 -7.89
C GLU A 60 -4.52 8.80 -6.88
N LEU A 61 -5.74 8.26 -6.89
CA LEU A 61 -6.78 8.58 -5.90
C LEU A 61 -6.33 8.28 -4.46
N LEU A 62 -5.71 7.13 -4.23
CA LEU A 62 -5.14 6.76 -2.93
C LEU A 62 -4.01 7.70 -2.52
N SER A 63 -3.19 8.16 -3.47
CA SER A 63 -2.13 9.13 -3.19
C SER A 63 -2.73 10.46 -2.72
N ALA A 64 -3.69 11.00 -3.47
CA ALA A 64 -4.41 12.22 -3.13
C ALA A 64 -5.10 12.12 -1.77
N TRP A 65 -5.82 11.02 -1.52
CA TRP A 65 -6.46 10.77 -0.22
C TRP A 65 -5.46 10.66 0.93
N ARG A 66 -4.33 9.98 0.73
CA ARG A 66 -3.29 9.83 1.76
C ARG A 66 -2.66 11.18 2.13
N ILE A 67 -2.53 12.08 1.18
CA ILE A 67 -2.07 13.45 1.42
C ILE A 67 -3.15 14.23 2.18
N ALA A 68 -4.38 14.19 1.69
CA ALA A 68 -5.52 14.88 2.32
C ALA A 68 -5.74 14.44 3.77
N ARG A 69 -5.73 13.12 4.04
CA ARG A 69 -5.89 12.56 5.39
C ARG A 69 -4.77 13.00 6.34
N ARG A 70 -3.51 13.02 5.88
CA ARG A 70 -2.38 13.52 6.68
C ARG A 70 -2.50 15.03 6.97
N GLY A 71 -3.08 15.79 6.04
CA GLY A 71 -3.44 17.19 6.26
C GLY A 71 -4.51 17.33 7.34
N ALA A 72 -5.64 16.63 7.18
CA ALA A 72 -6.77 16.68 8.09
C ALA A 72 -6.40 16.29 9.54
N ILE A 73 -5.62 15.22 9.72
CA ILE A 73 -5.18 14.77 11.06
C ILE A 73 -4.28 15.83 11.72
N ARG A 74 -3.34 16.44 10.98
CA ARG A 74 -2.49 17.51 11.51
C ARG A 74 -3.31 18.74 11.92
N SER A 75 -4.27 19.15 11.10
CA SER A 75 -5.16 20.27 11.42
C SER A 75 -6.04 19.99 12.64
N ALA A 76 -6.59 18.77 12.73
CA ALA A 76 -7.39 18.34 13.87
C ALA A 76 -6.58 18.35 15.17
N LEU A 77 -5.35 17.83 15.15
CA LEU A 77 -4.45 17.87 16.30
C LEU A 77 -4.10 19.30 16.71
N GLY A 78 -3.85 20.19 15.74
CA GLY A 78 -3.59 21.60 16.01
C GLY A 78 -4.78 22.32 16.66
N TRP A 79 -6.00 22.09 16.16
CA TRP A 79 -7.22 22.63 16.77
C TRP A 79 -7.47 22.06 18.17
N LEU A 80 -7.24 20.76 18.36
CA LEU A 80 -7.37 20.10 19.65
C LEU A 80 -6.40 20.71 20.68
N ALA A 81 -5.14 20.90 20.31
CA ALA A 81 -4.15 21.54 21.19
C ALA A 81 -4.58 22.97 21.58
N LYS A 82 -5.08 23.76 20.63
CA LYS A 82 -5.62 25.11 20.89
C LYS A 82 -6.82 25.05 21.85
N ALA A 83 -7.74 24.11 21.65
CA ALA A 83 -8.90 23.93 22.52
C ALA A 83 -8.50 23.57 23.95
N VAL A 84 -7.52 22.67 24.12
CA VAL A 84 -6.99 22.29 25.44
C VAL A 84 -6.35 23.48 26.14
N ILE A 85 -5.52 24.27 25.44
CA ILE A 85 -4.90 25.48 26.01
C ILE A 85 -5.96 26.49 26.42
N ALA A 86 -6.95 26.77 25.55
CA ALA A 86 -8.03 27.69 25.85
C ALA A 86 -8.84 27.24 27.08
N LEU A 87 -9.14 25.94 27.19
CA LEU A 87 -9.84 25.36 28.32
C LEU A 87 -9.02 25.46 29.62
N MET A 88 -7.70 25.26 29.54
CA MET A 88 -6.79 25.39 30.68
C MET A 88 -6.69 26.85 31.16
N LEU A 89 -6.59 27.81 30.24
CA LEU A 89 -6.62 29.25 30.58
C LEU A 89 -7.96 29.67 31.18
N PHE A 90 -9.07 29.19 30.63
CA PHE A 90 -10.41 29.45 31.16
C PHE A 90 -10.57 28.88 32.57
N GLY A 91 -10.11 27.65 32.79
CA GLY A 91 -10.08 27.04 34.13
C GLY A 91 -9.24 27.85 35.12
N PHE A 92 -8.09 28.37 34.71
CA PHE A 92 -7.27 29.25 35.54
C PHE A 92 -7.95 30.59 35.84
N ALA A 93 -8.61 31.22 34.87
CA ALA A 93 -9.32 32.47 35.08
C ALA A 93 -10.42 32.35 36.15
N ILE A 94 -11.17 31.24 36.13
CA ILE A 94 -12.17 30.90 37.15
C ILE A 94 -11.50 30.62 38.51
N ARG A 95 -10.44 29.79 38.53
CA ARG A 95 -9.76 29.37 39.76
C ARG A 95 -9.08 30.54 40.50
N PHE A 96 -8.54 31.50 39.75
CA PHE A 96 -7.81 32.67 40.28
C PHE A 96 -8.66 33.95 40.36
N GLY A 97 -9.94 33.93 40.02
CA GLY A 97 -10.83 35.08 40.20
C GLY A 97 -10.47 36.31 39.36
N LEU A 98 -9.82 36.13 38.20
CA LEU A 98 -9.38 37.23 37.33
C LEU A 98 -10.55 38.01 36.69
N MET A 99 -11.79 37.50 36.79
CA MET A 99 -13.00 38.21 36.36
C MET A 99 -13.45 39.29 37.35
N ASP A 100 -12.99 39.26 38.60
CA ASP A 100 -13.37 40.26 39.62
C ASP A 100 -12.54 41.56 39.54
N GLY A 101 -11.39 41.53 38.84
CA GLY A 101 -10.46 42.67 38.73
C GLY A 101 -10.61 43.53 37.47
N VAL A 102 -11.37 43.09 36.46
CA VAL A 102 -11.55 43.81 35.17
C VAL A 102 -12.73 44.80 35.21
N GLY A 103 -13.53 44.77 36.28
CA GLY A 103 -14.69 45.65 36.48
C GLY A 103 -14.46 46.88 37.39
N ARG A 104 -13.22 47.28 37.68
CA ARG A 104 -12.91 48.48 38.47
C ARG A 104 -11.98 49.44 37.75
#